data_AF-K1LZM0-F1
#
_entry.id   AF-K1LZM0-F1
#
_cell.length_a   1.000
_cell.length_b   1.000
_cell.length_c   1.000
_cell.angle_alpha   90.00
_cell.angle_beta   90.00
_cell.angle_gamma   90.00
#
_symmetry.space_group_name_H-M   'P 1'
#
loop_
_entity.id
_entity.type
_entity.pdbx_description
1 polymer ?
#
loop_
_entity_poly.entity_id
_entity_poly.type
_entity_poly.pdbx_seq_one_letter_code
_entity_poly.pdbx_strand_id
1 'polypeptide(L)'
;MTYYQALRSKYYITFDKKYKILQEIRYSDYQFESRFTVTSRYSQKQHVSEWLSSNPNDGIEFVNTLLEQFDFLQNNQEIFPIVEVTYKFRKHRVLCSSYVLNNKVEVKLYDQIEIAIVNYEHALQRRDHLLLSTGENSLSVPTSNILAILEN
;
A
#
# COMPACT_ATOMS: atom_id res chain seq x y z
N MET A 1 14.08 4.10 -30.23
CA MET A 1 13.77 2.94 -29.37
C MET A 1 13.75 3.45 -27.95
N THR A 2 12.61 3.39 -27.29
CA THR A 2 12.48 3.75 -25.88
C THR A 2 13.07 2.62 -25.04
N TYR A 3 13.98 2.95 -24.12
CA TYR A 3 14.63 1.98 -23.24
C TYR A 3 13.90 1.94 -21.90
N TYR A 4 13.48 0.74 -21.50
CA TYR A 4 12.81 0.53 -20.22
C TYR A 4 13.79 -0.10 -19.22
N GLN A 5 13.96 0.56 -18.08
CA GLN A 5 14.65 -0.04 -16.95
C GLN A 5 13.61 -0.63 -15.98
N ALA A 6 13.57 -1.96 -15.87
CA ALA A 6 12.76 -2.61 -14.84
C ALA A 6 13.31 -2.30 -13.45
N LEU A 7 12.44 -1.83 -12.56
CA LEU A 7 12.76 -1.57 -11.17
C LEU A 7 12.18 -2.69 -10.30
N ARG A 8 12.49 -2.63 -9.01
CA ARG A 8 12.04 -3.63 -8.05
C ARG A 8 10.52 -3.55 -7.88
N SER A 9 9.84 -4.67 -8.13
CA SER A 9 8.40 -4.78 -7.87
C SER A 9 8.07 -4.70 -6.38
N LYS A 10 6.89 -4.15 -6.08
CA LYS A 10 6.30 -4.12 -4.73
C LYS A 10 5.15 -5.10 -4.63
N TYR A 11 4.97 -5.67 -3.44
CA TYR A 11 3.99 -6.72 -3.17
C TYR A 11 3.09 -6.30 -2.04
N TYR A 12 1.78 -6.47 -2.21
CA TYR A 12 0.78 -6.10 -1.22
C TYR A 12 -0.26 -7.19 -1.04
N ILE A 13 -0.98 -7.08 0.06
CA ILE A 13 -2.11 -7.94 0.40
C ILE A 13 -3.21 -7.11 1.04
N THR A 14 -4.47 -7.43 0.75
CA THR A 14 -5.59 -6.86 1.52
C THR A 14 -5.59 -7.40 2.94
N PHE A 15 -6.14 -6.65 3.89
CA PHE A 15 -6.15 -7.04 5.31
C PHE A 15 -6.92 -8.35 5.55
N ASP A 16 -8.05 -8.51 4.86
CA ASP A 16 -8.84 -9.74 4.83
C ASP A 16 -8.17 -10.90 4.07
N LYS A 17 -6.99 -10.64 3.49
CA LYS A 17 -6.14 -11.58 2.74
C LYS A 17 -6.79 -12.13 1.47
N LYS A 18 -7.94 -11.61 1.03
CA LYS A 18 -8.66 -12.10 -0.15
C LYS A 18 -7.94 -11.80 -1.45
N TYR A 19 -7.20 -10.69 -1.51
CA TYR A 19 -6.48 -10.27 -2.71
C TYR A 19 -4.98 -10.14 -2.45
N LYS A 20 -4.20 -10.57 -3.43
CA LYS A 20 -2.76 -10.24 -3.54
C LYS A 20 -2.60 -9.23 -4.65
N ILE A 21 -1.75 -8.24 -4.44
CA ILE A 21 -1.48 -7.18 -5.40
C ILE A 21 0.02 -7.18 -5.68
N LEU A 22 0.39 -7.16 -6.96
CA LEU A 22 1.74 -6.97 -7.44
C LEU A 22 1.79 -5.64 -8.18
N GLN A 23 2.72 -4.76 -7.81
CA GLN A 23 3.07 -3.59 -8.58
C GLN A 23 4.42 -3.83 -9.26
N GLU A 24 4.39 -3.96 -10.58
CA GLU A 24 5.59 -3.93 -11.41
C GLU A 24 5.90 -2.48 -11.75
N ILE A 25 7.19 -2.14 -11.71
CA ILE A 25 7.64 -0.76 -11.86
C ILE A 25 8.71 -0.73 -12.95
N ARG A 26 8.62 0.23 -13.86
CA ARG A 26 9.68 0.53 -14.82
C ARG A 26 9.93 2.03 -14.91
N TYR A 27 11.12 2.39 -15.35
CA TYR A 27 11.50 3.77 -15.63
C TYR A 27 11.77 3.92 -17.13
N SER A 28 11.17 4.93 -17.74
CA SER A 28 11.24 5.20 -19.18
C SER A 28 11.05 6.69 -19.43
N ASP A 29 11.81 7.27 -20.36
CA ASP A 29 11.64 8.65 -20.81
C ASP A 29 11.49 9.68 -19.66
N TYR A 30 12.33 9.52 -18.64
CA TYR A 30 12.36 10.33 -17.42
C TYR A 30 11.13 10.22 -16.51
N GLN A 31 10.28 9.20 -16.70
CA GLN A 31 9.07 8.97 -15.93
C GLN A 31 9.03 7.55 -15.36
N PHE A 32 8.38 7.42 -14.20
CA PHE A 32 8.05 6.13 -13.63
C PHE A 32 6.71 5.64 -14.18
N GLU A 33 6.65 4.35 -14.48
CA GLU A 33 5.42 3.68 -14.85
C GLU A 33 5.19 2.46 -13.96
N SER A 34 3.95 2.27 -13.54
CA SER A 34 3.52 1.13 -12.74
C SER A 34 2.50 0.30 -13.51
N ARG A 35 2.57 -1.02 -13.34
CA ARG A 35 1.50 -1.95 -13.73
C ARG A 35 1.08 -2.76 -12.53
N PHE A 36 -0.22 -2.86 -12.33
CA PHE A 36 -0.80 -3.56 -11.20
C PHE A 36 -1.42 -4.88 -11.64
N THR A 37 -1.14 -5.94 -10.88
CA THR A 37 -1.82 -7.23 -11.01
C THR A 37 -2.51 -7.58 -9.69
N VAL A 38 -3.82 -7.71 -9.72
CA VAL A 38 -4.65 -8.11 -8.58
C VAL A 38 -5.11 -9.54 -8.77
N THR A 39 -4.75 -10.42 -7.84
CA THR A 39 -5.14 -11.84 -7.87
C THR A 39 -6.04 -12.17 -6.70
N SER A 40 -7.23 -12.70 -6.97
CA SER A 40 -8.12 -13.25 -5.94
C SER A 40 -7.60 -14.60 -5.46
N ARG A 41 -7.51 -14.81 -4.14
CA ARG A 41 -7.08 -16.11 -3.59
C ARG A 41 -8.07 -17.24 -3.84
N TYR A 42 -9.38 -16.94 -3.89
CA TYR A 42 -10.41 -17.97 -4.00
C TYR A 42 -10.66 -18.39 -5.44
N SER A 43 -10.79 -17.42 -6.34
CA SER A 43 -11.11 -17.70 -7.75
C SER A 43 -9.88 -17.85 -8.63
N GLN A 44 -8.69 -17.48 -8.12
CA GLN A 44 -7.44 -17.36 -8.89
C GLN A 44 -7.54 -16.44 -10.13
N LYS A 45 -8.65 -15.70 -10.27
CA LYS A 45 -8.79 -14.70 -11.34
C LYS A 45 -7.79 -13.59 -11.12
N GLN A 46 -7.14 -13.19 -12.21
CA GLN A 46 -6.18 -12.11 -12.26
C GLN A 46 -6.76 -10.95 -13.05
N HIS A 47 -6.66 -9.76 -12.49
CA HIS A 47 -6.96 -8.50 -13.15
C HIS A 47 -5.64 -7.75 -13.28
N VAL A 48 -5.33 -7.30 -14.50
CA VAL A 48 -4.06 -6.63 -14.82
C VAL A 48 -4.40 -5.27 -15.40
N SER A 49 -3.78 -4.21 -14.89
CA SER A 49 -3.90 -2.88 -15.47
C SER A 49 -2.99 -2.72 -16.68
N GLU A 50 -3.20 -1.66 -17.45
CA GLU A 50 -2.16 -1.17 -18.38
C GLU A 50 -0.98 -0.57 -17.59
N TRP A 51 0.08 -0.19 -18.29
CA TRP A 51 1.17 0.62 -17.72
C TRP A 51 0.68 2.06 -17.52
N LEU A 52 0.86 2.57 -16.30
CA LEU A 52 0.34 3.87 -15.89
C LEU A 52 1.50 4.73 -15.40
N SER A 53 1.60 5.95 -15.91
CA SER A 53 2.56 6.94 -15.38
C SER A 53 2.18 7.24 -13.94
N SER A 54 3.04 6.82 -13.01
CA SER A 54 2.79 6.97 -11.58
C SER A 54 4.07 6.89 -10.77
N ASN A 55 4.19 7.71 -9.72
CA ASN A 55 5.32 7.62 -8.81
C ASN A 55 5.15 6.43 -7.85
N PRO A 56 5.99 5.39 -7.93
CA PRO A 56 5.86 4.19 -7.09
C PRO A 56 6.22 4.44 -5.61
N ASN A 57 6.82 5.57 -5.29
CA ASN A 57 7.25 5.93 -3.93
C ASN A 57 6.29 6.90 -3.22
N ASP A 58 5.22 7.34 -3.90
CA ASP A 58 4.16 8.12 -3.29
C ASP A 58 3.03 7.16 -2.87
N GLY A 59 2.83 7.02 -1.56
CA GLY A 59 1.83 6.11 -1.02
C GLY A 59 0.39 6.52 -1.35
N ILE A 60 0.13 7.82 -1.44
CA ILE A 60 -1.20 8.36 -1.77
C ILE A 60 -1.49 8.10 -3.25
N GLU A 61 -0.51 8.38 -4.11
CA GLU A 61 -0.62 8.12 -5.55
C GLU A 61 -0.84 6.63 -5.81
N PHE A 62 -0.07 5.75 -5.16
CA PHE A 62 -0.27 4.30 -5.23
C PHE A 62 -1.72 3.88 -4.92
N VAL A 63 -2.28 4.34 -3.78
CA VAL A 63 -3.64 3.94 -3.38
C VAL A 63 -4.66 4.47 -4.37
N ASN A 64 -4.54 5.74 -4.81
CA ASN A 64 -5.48 6.32 -5.76
C ASN A 64 -5.46 5.57 -7.10
N THR A 65 -4.28 5.36 -7.69
CA THR A 65 -4.15 4.66 -8.97
C THR A 65 -4.67 3.23 -8.88
N LEU A 66 -4.38 2.52 -7.78
CA LEU A 66 -4.89 1.15 -7.60
C LEU A 66 -6.42 1.11 -7.55
N LEU A 67 -7.05 2.03 -6.82
CA LEU A 67 -8.52 2.06 -6.68
C LEU A 67 -9.22 2.51 -7.96
N GLU A 68 -8.63 3.46 -8.71
CA GLU A 68 -9.14 3.90 -10.02
C GLU A 68 -9.11 2.80 -11.08
N GLN A 69 -8.14 1.89 -11.02
CA GLN A 69 -8.04 0.78 -11.98
C GLN A 69 -8.90 -0.42 -11.61
N PHE A 70 -9.25 -0.55 -10.33
CA PHE A 70 -9.95 -1.72 -9.80
C PHE A 70 -11.07 -1.30 -8.84
N ASP A 71 -12.17 -0.78 -9.39
CA ASP A 71 -13.36 -0.33 -8.63
C ASP A 71 -13.90 -1.36 -7.62
N PHE A 72 -13.73 -2.66 -7.90
CA PHE A 72 -14.17 -3.72 -6.99
C PHE A 72 -13.42 -3.71 -5.64
N LEU A 73 -12.22 -3.11 -5.58
CA LEU A 73 -11.50 -2.89 -4.32
C LEU A 73 -12.14 -1.73 -3.53
N GLN A 74 -12.52 -0.65 -4.21
CA GLN A 74 -13.14 0.51 -3.54
C GLN A 74 -14.48 0.17 -2.87
N ASN A 75 -15.26 -0.72 -3.47
CA ASN A 75 -16.60 -1.08 -3.00
C ASN A 75 -16.63 -2.00 -1.77
N ASN A 76 -15.48 -2.46 -1.27
CA ASN A 76 -15.41 -3.40 -0.16
C ASN A 76 -14.53 -2.87 0.99
N GLN A 77 -15.13 -2.21 1.98
CA GLN A 77 -14.40 -1.62 3.09
C GLN A 77 -13.62 -2.65 3.95
N GLU A 78 -14.02 -3.92 3.96
CA GLU A 78 -13.38 -4.97 4.76
C GLU A 78 -11.98 -5.34 4.27
N ILE A 79 -11.62 -4.95 3.04
CA ILE A 79 -10.30 -5.27 2.48
C ILE A 79 -9.20 -4.37 3.03
N PHE A 80 -9.56 -3.22 3.58
CA PHE A 80 -8.61 -2.23 4.05
C PHE A 80 -8.13 -2.55 5.48
N PRO A 81 -6.89 -2.17 5.81
CA PRO A 81 -5.91 -1.53 4.94
C PRO A 81 -5.27 -2.49 3.92
N ILE A 82 -4.79 -1.95 2.81
CA ILE A 82 -3.87 -2.67 1.92
C ILE A 82 -2.47 -2.61 2.56
N VAL A 83 -1.88 -3.77 2.79
CA VAL A 83 -0.62 -3.90 3.53
C VAL A 83 0.50 -4.28 2.58
N GLU A 84 1.57 -3.50 2.56
CA GLU A 84 2.80 -3.86 1.86
C GLU A 84 3.51 -5.03 2.55
N VAL A 85 3.87 -6.03 1.76
CA VAL A 85 4.59 -7.23 2.21
C VAL A 85 5.90 -7.44 1.44
N THR A 86 6.38 -6.40 0.75
CA THR A 86 7.63 -6.42 0.00
C THR A 86 8.82 -6.82 0.87
N TYR A 87 8.83 -6.39 2.15
CA TYR A 87 9.86 -6.75 3.15
C TYR A 87 10.15 -8.26 3.22
N LYS A 88 9.15 -9.12 2.99
CA LYS A 88 9.30 -10.59 2.99
C LYS A 88 10.22 -11.11 1.88
N PHE A 89 10.43 -10.31 0.85
CA PHE A 89 11.29 -10.61 -0.30
C PHE A 89 12.60 -9.81 -0.25
N ARG A 90 12.87 -9.05 0.83
CA ARG A 90 14.10 -8.28 1.02
C ARG A 90 15.07 -9.03 1.94
N LYS A 91 16.37 -8.83 1.71
CA LYS A 91 17.44 -9.29 2.62
C LYS A 91 17.64 -8.33 3.81
N HIS A 92 17.22 -7.07 3.66
CA HIS A 92 17.39 -6.01 4.65
C HIS A 92 16.04 -5.40 4.99
N ARG A 93 15.88 -4.98 6.25
CA ARG A 93 14.67 -4.32 6.75
C ARG A 93 14.79 -2.82 6.60
N VAL A 94 13.70 -2.17 6.24
CA VAL A 94 13.61 -0.71 6.17
C VAL A 94 12.96 -0.18 7.46
N LEU A 95 13.49 0.92 7.98
CA LEU A 95 13.03 1.57 9.22
C LEU A 95 12.13 2.77 8.91
N CYS A 96 11.30 2.64 7.89
CA CYS A 96 10.40 3.67 7.43
C CYS A 96 9.12 2.97 6.96
N SER A 97 8.05 3.19 7.70
CA SER A 97 6.72 2.73 7.34
C SER A 97 5.77 3.91 7.27
N SER A 98 4.60 3.74 6.69
CA SER A 98 3.60 4.80 6.69
C SER A 98 2.19 4.26 6.75
N TYR A 99 1.30 5.09 7.29
CA TYR A 99 -0.15 4.92 7.18
C TYR A 99 -0.69 5.91 6.16
N VAL A 100 -1.37 5.41 5.14
CA VAL A 100 -2.15 6.23 4.22
C VAL A 100 -3.59 6.27 4.70
N LEU A 101 -4.10 7.49 4.91
CA LEU A 101 -5.42 7.74 5.47
C LEU A 101 -6.45 8.06 4.37
N ASN A 102 -7.73 7.85 4.69
CA ASN A 102 -8.86 8.14 3.79
C ASN A 102 -8.97 9.61 3.34
N ASN A 103 -8.46 10.54 4.14
CA ASN A 103 -8.39 11.97 3.84
C ASN A 103 -7.16 12.36 3.01
N LYS A 104 -6.49 11.38 2.38
CA LYS A 104 -5.29 11.57 1.55
C LYS A 104 -4.11 12.17 2.32
N VAL A 105 -4.00 11.85 3.61
CA VAL A 105 -2.83 12.16 4.43
C VAL A 105 -1.99 10.90 4.56
N GLU A 106 -0.69 11.01 4.36
CA GLU A 106 0.27 9.96 4.66
C GLU A 106 1.05 10.32 5.93
N VAL A 107 0.98 9.47 6.95
CA VAL A 107 1.75 9.63 8.20
C VAL A 107 2.91 8.66 8.17
N LYS A 108 4.13 9.20 8.08
CA LYS A 108 5.37 8.42 8.06
C LYS A 108 5.83 8.12 9.49
N LEU A 109 6.29 6.91 9.70
CA LEU A 109 6.81 6.40 10.96
C LEU A 109 8.25 5.92 10.76
N TYR A 110 9.11 6.21 11.73
CA TYR A 110 10.50 5.75 11.75
C TYR A 110 10.63 4.35 12.37
N ASP A 111 9.73 3.45 11.98
CA ASP A 111 9.64 2.09 12.48
C ASP A 111 9.48 1.09 11.33
N GLN A 112 9.83 -0.17 11.61
CA GLN A 112 9.60 -1.28 10.68
C GLN A 112 8.11 -1.46 10.40
N ILE A 113 7.77 -1.82 9.16
CA ILE A 113 6.38 -2.04 8.76
C ILE A 113 5.70 -3.13 9.59
N GLU A 114 6.43 -4.15 10.04
CA GLU A 114 5.89 -5.18 10.92
C GLU A 114 5.35 -4.60 12.23
N ILE A 115 6.00 -3.58 12.78
CA ILE A 115 5.56 -2.89 14.00
C ILE A 115 4.27 -2.11 13.70
N ALA A 116 4.20 -1.40 12.57
CA ALA A 116 3.00 -0.70 12.15
C ALA A 116 1.80 -1.66 11.94
N ILE A 117 2.04 -2.84 11.36
CA ILE A 117 1.00 -3.87 11.19
C ILE A 117 0.49 -4.34 12.56
N VAL A 118 1.39 -4.68 13.49
CA VAL A 118 1.03 -5.15 14.83
C VAL A 118 0.27 -4.08 15.61
N ASN A 119 0.69 -2.82 15.54
CA ASN A 119 -0.01 -1.71 16.19
C ASN A 119 -1.44 -1.55 15.64
N TYR A 120 -1.61 -1.66 14.32
CA TYR A 120 -2.94 -1.64 13.70
C TYR A 120 -3.81 -2.80 14.17
N GLU A 121 -3.29 -4.04 14.19
CA GLU A 121 -4.03 -5.22 14.65
C GLU A 121 -4.48 -5.08 16.11
N HIS A 122 -3.62 -4.57 16.98
CA HIS A 122 -3.98 -4.31 18.38
C HIS A 122 -5.06 -3.24 18.52
N ALA A 123 -4.96 -2.13 17.78
CA ALA A 123 -5.99 -1.09 17.80
C ALA A 123 -7.34 -1.64 17.29
N LEU A 124 -7.32 -2.45 16.23
CA LEU A 124 -8.52 -3.06 15.67
C LEU A 124 -9.20 -4.01 16.68
N GLN A 125 -8.43 -4.87 17.34
CA GLN A 125 -8.95 -5.81 18.35
C GLN A 125 -9.59 -5.09 19.53
N ARG A 126 -9.03 -3.94 19.95
CA ARG A 126 -9.53 -3.14 21.05
C ARG A 126 -10.67 -2.20 20.64
N ARG A 127 -10.98 -2.10 19.36
CA ARG A 127 -11.88 -1.08 18.77
C ARG A 127 -11.46 0.34 19.17
N ASP A 128 -10.14 0.56 19.18
CA ASP A 128 -9.49 1.77 19.63
C ASP A 128 -8.98 2.60 18.44
N HIS A 129 -8.43 3.78 18.75
CA HIS A 129 -7.77 4.65 17.79
C HIS A 129 -6.26 4.39 17.76
N LEU A 130 -5.65 4.60 16.59
CA LEU A 130 -4.21 4.72 16.46
C LEU A 130 -3.80 6.17 16.77
N LEU A 131 -2.85 6.33 17.69
CA LEU A 131 -2.18 7.60 17.90
C LEU A 131 -0.99 7.68 16.94
N LEU A 132 -1.15 8.47 15.88
CA LEU A 132 -0.13 8.67 14.86
C LEU A 132 0.48 10.06 15.02
N SER A 133 1.77 10.22 14.76
CA SER A 133 2.43 11.52 14.80
C SER A 133 3.07 11.86 13.47
N THR A 134 2.89 13.10 13.02
CA THR A 134 3.60 13.67 11.87
C THR A 134 4.91 14.36 12.28
N GLY A 135 5.32 14.25 13.55
CA GLY A 135 6.39 15.02 14.16
C GLY A 135 5.94 16.40 14.66
N GLU A 136 5.03 17.05 13.94
CA GLU A 136 4.46 18.36 14.32
C GLU A 136 3.16 18.23 15.12
N ASN A 137 2.32 17.25 14.74
CA ASN A 137 1.02 17.03 15.35
C ASN A 137 0.85 15.56 15.79
N SER A 138 -0.04 15.34 16.76
CA SER A 138 -0.54 14.02 17.11
C SER A 138 -1.98 13.88 16.62
N LEU A 139 -2.25 12.80 15.90
CA LEU A 139 -3.52 12.47 15.29
C LEU A 139 -4.09 11.22 15.96
N SER A 140 -5.29 11.31 16.50
CA SER A 140 -6.05 10.13 16.94
C SER A 140 -6.90 9.65 15.76
N VAL A 141 -6.52 8.53 15.17
CA VAL A 141 -7.08 8.03 13.91
C VAL A 141 -7.81 6.71 14.15
N PRO A 142 -9.13 6.62 13.87
CA PRO A 142 -9.82 5.34 13.95
C PRO A 142 -9.28 4.37 12.91
N THR A 143 -9.22 3.08 13.23
CA THR A 143 -8.69 2.05 12.31
C THR A 143 -9.43 1.97 10.98
N SER A 144 -10.71 2.36 10.95
CA SER A 144 -11.52 2.47 9.73
C SER A 144 -11.05 3.54 8.75
N ASN A 145 -10.22 4.49 9.19
CA ASN A 145 -9.69 5.54 8.33
C ASN A 145 -8.37 5.16 7.64
N ILE A 146 -7.78 4.01 7.96
CA ILE A 146 -6.52 3.56 7.36
C ILE A 146 -6.80 2.85 6.03
N LEU A 147 -6.31 3.41 4.92
CA LEU A 147 -6.41 2.81 3.59
C LEU A 147 -5.23 1.89 3.28
N ALA A 148 -4.02 2.25 3.70
CA ALA A 148 -2.85 1.42 3.45
C ALA A 148 -1.80 1.54 4.55
N ILE A 149 -1.00 0.48 4.68
CA ILE A 149 0.21 0.42 5.50
C ILE A 149 1.36 0.08 4.55
N LEU A 150 2.30 1.00 4.36
CA LEU A 150 3.32 0.92 3.31
C LEU A 150 4.74 0.94 3.88
N GLU A 151 5.69 0.44 3.09
CA GLU A 151 7.13 0.51 3.37
C GLU A 151 7.74 1.64 2.52
N ASN A 152 8.38 2.62 3.16
CA ASN A 152 8.91 3.83 2.51
C ASN A 152 10.44 3.87 2.50
#